data_AF-A0AAU5KDB0-F1
#
_entry.id   AF-A0AAU5KDB0-F1
#
_cell.length_a   1.000
_cell.length_b   1.000
_cell.length_c   1.000
_cell.angle_alpha   90.00
_cell.angle_beta   90.00
_cell.angle_gamma   90.00
#
_symmetry.space_group_name_H-M   'P 1'
#
loop_
_entity.id
_entity.type
_entity.pdbx_description
1 polymer ?
#
loop_
_entity_poly.entity_id
_entity_poly.type
_entity_poly.pdbx_seq_one_letter_code
_entity_poly.pdbx_strand_id
1 'polypeptide(L)'
;MARRRTAAGATAVAAALIATLAACGGSAGGAVTLPTSAVPSTGSASPTDKPTDRSPQGVLLSAEQVLQTARRAKLSYRFVTPDGKSDSADGSLYWAPRTIMQLTKTNPGATDQLIIMDTVSYQGGDAATAARLGGKHWQKSPEVMGPDGRPVTPFAALVDQLNPLEAVTAAANAPDLRKLGEEKLGDSTVEHYTASLSVADYAAAQQNLLTADRRDSLAATLGQGGVTTLNLDLWLNDKDQLVQLQRGGTGTKGDLDQVIQYSEFGGNLAVQAPAESDTQGGGS
;
A
#
# COMPACT_ATOMS: atom_id res chain seq x y z
N MET A 1 41.43 -30.31 29.40
CA MET A 1 41.30 -30.45 30.87
C MET A 1 40.16 -29.59 31.37
N ALA A 2 39.38 -30.15 32.28
CA ALA A 2 38.09 -29.67 32.76
C ALA A 2 38.18 -28.44 33.70
N ARG A 3 37.13 -27.60 33.72
CA ARG A 3 36.21 -27.52 34.89
C ARG A 3 34.96 -26.69 34.61
N ARG A 4 33.82 -27.33 34.87
CA ARG A 4 32.51 -26.71 35.17
C ARG A 4 32.58 -25.94 36.49
N ARG A 5 31.81 -24.87 36.63
CA ARG A 5 31.15 -24.50 37.89
C ARG A 5 29.75 -23.89 37.63
N THR A 6 28.78 -24.46 38.31
CA THR A 6 27.35 -24.14 38.43
C THR A 6 27.08 -23.38 39.74
N ALA A 7 26.09 -22.48 39.74
CA ALA A 7 25.20 -22.11 40.86
C ALA A 7 24.08 -21.21 40.28
N ALA A 8 22.78 -21.56 40.29
CA ALA A 8 21.81 -21.55 41.39
C ALA A 8 21.64 -20.13 41.98
N GLY A 9 20.46 -19.52 42.13
CA GLY A 9 19.06 -19.85 41.88
C GLY A 9 18.19 -18.69 42.40
N ALA A 10 16.88 -18.67 42.12
CA ALA A 10 15.82 -18.17 43.01
C ALA A 10 14.45 -18.25 42.32
N THR A 11 13.61 -19.13 42.87
CA THR A 11 12.17 -19.27 42.64
C THR A 11 11.39 -18.24 43.45
N ALA A 12 10.30 -17.70 42.89
CA ALA A 12 9.16 -17.22 43.68
C ALA A 12 7.86 -17.53 42.93
N VAL A 13 7.00 -18.30 43.63
CA VAL A 13 5.67 -18.76 43.26
C VAL A 13 4.65 -17.88 43.98
N ALA A 14 3.60 -17.43 43.29
CA ALA A 14 2.33 -16.98 43.90
C ALA A 14 1.24 -17.08 42.81
N ALA A 15 0.41 -18.14 42.82
CA ALA A 15 -0.83 -18.32 43.57
C ALA A 15 -2.06 -17.82 42.79
N ALA A 16 -2.86 -18.79 42.35
CA ALA A 16 -4.09 -18.67 41.60
C ALA A 16 -5.29 -18.29 42.49
N LEU A 17 -6.28 -17.59 41.91
CA LEU A 17 -7.65 -17.57 42.42
C LEU A 17 -8.61 -17.92 41.29
N ILE A 18 -9.27 -19.06 41.45
CA ILE A 18 -10.39 -19.56 40.65
C ILE A 18 -11.66 -19.15 41.38
N ALA A 19 -12.64 -18.62 40.65
CA ALA A 19 -14.01 -18.49 41.14
C ALA A 19 -14.97 -19.10 40.10
N THR A 20 -15.42 -20.32 40.37
CA THR A 20 -16.52 -21.00 39.70
C THR A 20 -17.79 -20.83 40.53
N LEU A 21 -18.85 -20.30 39.92
CA LEU A 21 -20.21 -20.35 40.48
C LEU A 21 -21.09 -21.15 39.52
N ALA A 22 -21.37 -22.38 39.91
CA ALA A 22 -22.48 -23.17 39.39
C ALA A 22 -23.57 -23.19 40.45
N ALA A 23 -24.82 -22.92 40.07
CA ALA A 23 -25.99 -23.19 40.89
C ALA A 23 -27.09 -23.83 40.01
N CYS A 24 -27.54 -25.02 40.46
CA CYS A 24 -28.73 -25.77 40.05
C CYS A 24 -30.01 -24.89 40.11
N GLY A 25 -31.12 -25.10 39.40
CA GLY A 25 -31.84 -26.30 38.96
C GLY A 25 -33.29 -26.21 39.50
N GLY A 26 -34.32 -26.51 38.69
CA GLY A 26 -35.70 -26.70 39.19
C GLY A 26 -36.84 -26.26 38.25
N SER A 27 -37.75 -27.19 37.95
CA SER A 27 -38.84 -27.11 36.97
C SER A 27 -40.18 -26.54 37.48
N ALA A 28 -41.02 -26.17 36.50
CA ALA A 28 -42.50 -26.16 36.46
C ALA A 28 -43.30 -25.04 37.15
N GLY A 29 -44.16 -24.38 36.36
CA GLY A 29 -45.27 -23.52 36.80
C GLY A 29 -45.68 -22.49 35.74
N GLY A 30 -46.72 -22.77 34.96
CA GLY A 30 -47.20 -21.88 33.90
C GLY A 30 -48.13 -20.77 34.40
N ALA A 31 -48.14 -19.63 33.69
CA ALA A 31 -49.32 -18.81 33.35
C ALA A 31 -48.93 -17.62 32.44
N VAL A 32 -49.44 -17.69 31.20
CA VAL A 32 -49.97 -16.64 30.30
C VAL A 32 -49.76 -15.15 30.69
N THR A 33 -49.07 -14.35 29.87
CA THR A 33 -49.63 -13.40 28.85
C THR A 33 -48.63 -12.27 28.50
N LEU A 34 -48.45 -12.01 27.20
CA LEU A 34 -48.23 -10.74 26.47
C LEU A 34 -47.12 -10.84 25.41
N PRO A 35 -47.37 -10.49 24.13
CA PRO A 35 -46.34 -10.44 23.11
C PRO A 35 -45.62 -9.09 23.21
N THR A 36 -44.42 -9.08 23.77
CA THR A 36 -43.49 -7.97 23.57
C THR A 36 -42.61 -8.31 22.38
N SER A 37 -42.81 -7.54 21.32
CA SER A 37 -41.99 -7.55 20.10
C SER A 37 -40.51 -7.57 20.46
N ALA A 38 -39.83 -8.66 20.10
CA ALA A 38 -38.39 -8.73 20.11
C ALA A 38 -37.87 -7.76 19.04
N VAL A 39 -37.39 -6.61 19.49
CA VAL A 39 -36.50 -5.75 18.71
C VAL A 39 -35.28 -6.62 18.35
N PRO A 40 -34.90 -6.77 17.07
CA PRO A 40 -33.66 -7.46 16.75
C PRO A 40 -32.52 -6.66 17.38
N SER A 41 -31.80 -7.30 18.29
CA SER A 41 -30.53 -6.80 18.81
C SER A 41 -29.62 -6.56 17.61
N THR A 42 -29.46 -5.30 17.24
CA THR A 42 -28.40 -4.86 16.35
C THR A 42 -27.09 -5.18 17.04
N GLY A 43 -26.50 -6.32 16.66
CA GLY A 43 -25.12 -6.63 17.00
C GLY A 43 -24.28 -5.43 16.58
N SER A 44 -23.65 -4.79 17.55
CA SER A 44 -22.62 -3.80 17.27
C SER A 44 -21.50 -4.54 16.57
N ALA A 45 -21.45 -4.42 15.24
CA ALA A 45 -20.32 -4.89 14.45
C ALA A 45 -19.06 -4.24 15.01
N SER A 46 -18.11 -5.07 15.41
CA SER A 46 -16.79 -4.58 15.78
C SER A 46 -16.07 -4.13 14.49
N PRO A 47 -15.09 -3.21 14.54
CA PRO A 47 -14.48 -2.63 13.33
C PRO A 47 -13.59 -3.60 12.52
N THR A 48 -13.74 -4.92 12.71
CA THR A 48 -12.85 -5.97 12.21
C THR A 48 -13.58 -7.17 11.62
N ASP A 49 -14.91 -7.14 11.55
CA ASP A 49 -15.65 -8.21 10.89
C ASP A 49 -15.44 -8.09 9.37
N LYS A 50 -14.74 -9.08 8.79
CA LYS A 50 -14.60 -9.19 7.33
C LYS A 50 -15.99 -9.13 6.68
N PRO A 51 -16.14 -8.52 5.50
CA PRO A 51 -17.41 -8.52 4.79
C PRO A 51 -17.96 -9.94 4.67
N THR A 52 -19.25 -10.09 4.90
CA THR A 52 -19.96 -11.37 4.76
C THR A 52 -19.95 -11.86 3.31
N ASP A 53 -19.81 -10.96 2.35
CA ASP A 53 -19.52 -11.28 0.96
C ASP A 53 -18.01 -11.48 0.74
N ARG A 54 -17.63 -12.72 0.39
CA ARG A 54 -16.27 -13.10 -0.02
C ARG A 54 -16.17 -13.38 -1.51
N SER A 55 -17.09 -12.85 -2.31
CA SER A 55 -16.93 -12.77 -3.76
C SER A 55 -15.64 -12.02 -4.11
N PRO A 56 -15.02 -12.26 -5.28
CA PRO A 56 -13.83 -11.51 -5.70
C PRO A 56 -14.00 -9.99 -5.58
N GLN A 57 -15.16 -9.47 -5.99
CA GLN A 57 -15.47 -8.05 -5.84
C GLN A 57 -15.56 -7.62 -4.37
N GLY A 58 -16.24 -8.40 -3.52
CA GLY A 58 -16.34 -8.13 -2.08
C GLY A 58 -14.98 -8.09 -1.38
N VAL A 59 -14.04 -8.95 -1.78
CA VAL A 59 -12.66 -8.93 -1.26
C VAL A 59 -11.91 -7.68 -1.69
N LEU A 60 -12.03 -7.26 -2.95
CA LEU A 60 -11.37 -6.05 -3.44
C LEU A 60 -11.94 -4.79 -2.74
N LEU A 61 -13.25 -4.71 -2.52
CA LEU A 61 -13.87 -3.63 -1.73
C LEU A 61 -13.39 -3.63 -0.26
N SER A 62 -13.21 -4.82 0.34
CA SER A 62 -12.59 -4.96 1.67
C SER A 62 -11.16 -4.39 1.66
N ALA A 63 -10.37 -4.73 0.64
CA ALA A 63 -9.01 -4.25 0.49
C ALA A 63 -8.94 -2.73 0.32
N GLU A 64 -9.87 -2.11 -0.40
CA GLU A 64 -9.97 -0.64 -0.48
C GLU A 64 -10.13 -0.03 0.91
N GLN A 65 -11.05 -0.55 1.72
CA GLN A 65 -11.31 -0.06 3.08
C GLN A 65 -10.08 -0.23 3.99
N VAL A 66 -9.39 -1.36 3.88
CA VAL A 66 -8.14 -1.63 4.62
C VAL A 66 -7.07 -0.61 4.22
N LEU A 67 -6.92 -0.31 2.94
CA LEU A 67 -5.92 0.64 2.43
C LEU A 67 -6.28 2.10 2.76
N GLN A 68 -7.56 2.48 2.71
CA GLN A 68 -8.04 3.80 3.15
C GLN A 68 -7.78 4.05 4.64
N THR A 69 -7.77 2.97 5.44
CA THR A 69 -7.43 3.01 6.86
C THR A 69 -5.91 3.05 7.07
N ALA A 70 -5.16 2.20 6.35
CA ALA A 70 -3.71 2.09 6.49
C ALA A 70 -2.97 3.36 6.05
N ARG A 71 -3.35 3.94 4.89
CA ARG A 71 -2.79 5.17 4.29
C ARG A 71 -1.27 5.18 4.04
N ARG A 72 -0.61 4.06 4.33
CA ARG A 72 0.84 3.88 4.28
C ARG A 72 1.19 2.43 4.01
N ALA A 73 2.26 2.21 3.26
CA ALA A 73 2.98 0.94 3.22
C ALA A 73 4.48 1.19 2.96
N LYS A 74 5.33 0.23 3.36
CA LYS A 74 6.63 0.05 2.70
C LYS A 74 6.43 -0.69 1.40
N LEU A 75 7.30 -0.40 0.44
CA LEU A 75 7.25 -1.03 -0.86
C LEU A 75 8.64 -1.29 -1.41
N SER A 76 8.72 -2.27 -2.31
CA SER A 76 9.79 -2.41 -3.29
C SER A 76 9.14 -2.54 -4.66
N TYR A 77 9.75 -1.97 -5.69
CA TYR A 77 9.24 -2.13 -7.05
C TYR A 77 10.35 -2.46 -8.04
N ARG A 78 9.94 -3.05 -9.16
CA ARG A 78 10.73 -3.25 -10.35
C ARG A 78 9.83 -3.03 -11.56
N PHE A 79 10.18 -2.06 -12.36
CA PHE A 79 9.47 -1.70 -13.58
C PHE A 79 10.36 -1.99 -14.78
N VAL A 80 9.75 -2.50 -15.83
CA VAL A 80 10.28 -2.57 -17.17
C VAL A 80 9.31 -1.79 -18.06
N THR A 81 9.83 -0.76 -18.72
CA THR A 81 9.06 0.03 -19.68
C THR A 81 9.09 -0.62 -21.07
N PRO A 82 8.12 -0.33 -21.94
CA PRO A 82 8.07 -0.91 -23.28
C PRO A 82 9.34 -0.73 -24.12
N ASP A 83 10.13 0.32 -23.90
CA ASP A 83 11.42 0.54 -24.57
C ASP A 83 12.58 -0.29 -23.98
N GLY A 84 12.29 -1.23 -23.07
CA GLY A 84 13.24 -2.16 -22.46
C GLY A 84 14.07 -1.57 -21.31
N LYS A 85 13.80 -0.33 -20.89
CA LYS A 85 14.47 0.24 -19.71
C LYS A 85 13.90 -0.38 -18.44
N SER A 86 14.77 -0.59 -17.46
CA SER A 86 14.36 -1.07 -16.14
C SER A 86 14.66 -0.03 -15.06
N ASP A 87 13.80 -0.01 -14.04
CA ASP A 87 13.94 0.79 -12.85
C ASP A 87 13.50 -0.01 -11.62
N SER A 88 14.14 0.21 -10.48
CA SER A 88 13.79 -0.46 -9.23
C SER A 88 14.22 0.38 -8.04
N ALA A 89 13.38 0.42 -7.01
CA ALA A 89 13.72 1.07 -5.75
C ALA A 89 12.96 0.43 -4.58
N ASP A 90 13.50 0.65 -3.39
CA ASP A 90 12.88 0.29 -2.11
C ASP A 90 12.47 1.55 -1.36
N GLY A 91 11.40 1.49 -0.58
CA GLY A 91 10.95 2.69 0.09
C GLY A 91 9.66 2.56 0.88
N SER A 92 9.03 3.72 1.05
CA SER A 92 7.69 3.81 1.65
C SER A 92 6.87 4.88 0.96
N LEU A 93 5.57 4.65 0.93
CA LEU A 93 4.58 5.57 0.40
C LEU A 93 3.50 5.80 1.46
N TYR A 94 3.16 7.06 1.65
CA TYR A 94 2.06 7.56 2.44
C TYR A 94 1.19 8.41 1.51
N TRP A 95 -0.03 7.96 1.22
CA TRP A 95 -0.84 8.52 0.13
C TRP A 95 -1.97 9.46 0.60
N ALA A 96 -2.29 9.51 1.90
CA ALA A 96 -3.36 10.38 2.41
C ALA A 96 -3.16 10.77 3.89
N PRO A 97 -3.45 12.01 4.33
CA PRO A 97 -4.09 13.08 3.55
C PRO A 97 -3.13 13.92 2.71
N ARG A 98 -1.82 13.77 2.91
CA ARG A 98 -0.76 14.37 2.07
C ARG A 98 0.07 13.26 1.48
N THR A 99 0.66 13.49 0.32
CA THR A 99 1.55 12.51 -0.29
C THR A 99 2.94 12.64 0.29
N ILE A 100 3.46 11.59 0.91
CA ILE A 100 4.86 11.51 1.34
C ILE A 100 5.44 10.20 0.82
N MET A 101 6.54 10.29 0.09
CA MET A 101 7.21 9.14 -0.49
C MET A 101 8.70 9.24 -0.22
N GLN A 102 9.33 8.13 0.13
CA GLN A 102 10.78 8.02 0.16
C GLN A 102 11.16 6.77 -0.60
N LEU A 103 11.95 6.93 -1.64
CA LEU A 103 12.53 5.84 -2.42
C LEU A 103 14.05 5.90 -2.32
N THR A 104 14.67 4.75 -2.21
CA THR A 104 16.11 4.53 -2.31
C THR A 104 16.36 3.60 -3.47
N LYS A 105 17.09 4.10 -4.46
CA LYS A 105 17.50 3.33 -5.63
C LYS A 105 18.97 2.97 -5.47
N THR A 106 19.27 1.70 -5.62
CA THR A 106 20.64 1.17 -5.49
C THR A 106 21.15 0.77 -6.86
N ASN A 107 22.10 1.54 -7.37
CA ASN A 107 22.81 1.26 -8.60
C ASN A 107 24.24 0.78 -8.27
N PRO A 108 24.92 0.07 -9.18
CA PRO A 108 26.33 -0.27 -8.99
C PRO A 108 27.18 0.97 -8.71
N GLY A 109 27.67 1.10 -7.47
CA GLY A 109 28.52 2.21 -7.03
C GLY A 109 27.81 3.52 -6.69
N ALA A 110 26.48 3.57 -6.69
CA ALA A 110 25.71 4.77 -6.32
C ALA A 110 24.38 4.42 -5.65
N THR A 111 23.95 5.23 -4.68
CA THR A 111 22.65 5.09 -4.02
C THR A 111 21.94 6.42 -4.04
N ASP A 112 21.03 6.62 -4.99
CA ASP A 112 20.23 7.83 -5.09
C ASP A 112 18.92 7.69 -4.30
N GLN A 113 18.47 8.80 -3.72
CA GLN A 113 17.21 8.87 -3.00
C GLN A 113 16.30 9.92 -3.62
N LEU A 114 15.00 9.60 -3.60
CA LEU A 114 13.91 10.52 -3.90
C LEU A 114 13.03 10.63 -2.67
N ILE A 115 12.87 11.84 -2.14
CA ILE A 115 11.91 12.15 -1.08
C ILE A 115 10.88 13.12 -1.65
N ILE A 116 9.60 12.78 -1.57
CA ILE A 116 8.48 13.67 -1.88
C ILE A 116 7.82 14.04 -0.57
N MET A 117 7.63 15.34 -0.37
CA MET A 117 6.87 15.91 0.74
C MET A 117 5.80 16.81 0.16
N ASP A 118 4.66 16.20 -0.13
CA ASP A 118 3.44 16.82 -0.67
C ASP A 118 3.68 17.51 -2.03
N THR A 119 4.17 18.74 -2.00
CA THR A 119 4.32 19.65 -3.15
C THR A 119 5.77 19.89 -3.55
N VAL A 120 6.72 19.39 -2.75
CA VAL A 120 8.16 19.51 -3.01
C VAL A 120 8.82 18.14 -3.02
N SER A 121 9.93 18.03 -3.74
CA SER A 121 10.76 16.84 -3.76
C SER A 121 12.22 17.17 -3.46
N TYR A 122 12.94 16.17 -2.97
CA TYR A 122 14.37 16.20 -2.74
C TYR A 122 14.98 15.00 -3.44
N GLN A 123 16.02 15.25 -4.22
CA GLN A 123 16.76 14.23 -4.95
C GLN A 123 18.23 14.29 -4.56
N GLY A 124 18.85 13.12 -4.37
CA GLY A 124 20.27 13.00 -4.04
C GLY A 124 20.48 12.09 -2.85
N GLY A 125 21.21 12.58 -1.85
CA GLY A 125 21.67 11.78 -0.71
C GLY A 125 22.97 11.02 -0.97
N ASP A 126 23.56 11.17 -2.17
CA ASP A 126 24.81 10.52 -2.55
C ASP A 126 25.98 11.50 -2.75
N ALA A 127 27.19 10.92 -2.79
CA ALA A 127 28.41 11.67 -3.00
C ALA A 127 28.49 12.32 -4.40
N ALA A 128 27.85 11.71 -5.41
CA ALA A 128 27.83 12.24 -6.76
C ALA A 128 27.04 13.56 -6.83
N THR A 129 25.90 13.63 -6.15
CA THR A 129 25.10 14.84 -6.00
C THR A 129 25.87 15.89 -5.21
N ALA A 130 26.51 15.51 -4.10
CA ALA A 130 27.35 16.43 -3.34
C ALA A 130 28.48 17.06 -4.16
N ALA A 131 29.18 16.26 -4.97
CA ALA A 131 30.21 16.76 -5.87
C ALA A 131 29.67 17.79 -6.87
N ARG A 132 28.46 17.56 -7.41
CA ARG A 132 27.79 18.46 -8.36
C ARG A 132 27.28 19.75 -7.70
N LEU A 133 26.88 19.69 -6.43
CA LEU A 133 26.25 20.80 -5.71
C LEU A 133 27.18 21.54 -4.74
N GLY A 134 28.50 21.41 -4.91
CA GLY A 134 29.48 22.12 -4.07
C GLY A 134 29.47 21.68 -2.60
N GLY A 135 29.17 20.41 -2.34
CA GLY A 135 29.21 19.79 -1.01
C GLY A 135 27.84 19.48 -0.38
N LYS A 136 26.73 19.97 -0.95
CA LYS A 136 25.36 19.68 -0.48
C LYS A 136 24.83 18.39 -1.11
N HIS A 137 24.31 17.45 -0.31
CA HIS A 137 23.89 16.15 -0.83
C HIS A 137 22.51 16.15 -1.49
N TRP A 138 21.71 17.20 -1.28
CA TRP A 138 20.32 17.22 -1.71
C TRP A 138 20.01 18.38 -2.65
N GLN A 139 19.25 18.10 -3.70
CA GLN A 139 18.63 19.11 -4.54
C GLN A 139 17.13 19.15 -4.25
N LYS A 140 16.62 20.31 -3.84
CA LYS A 140 15.19 20.54 -3.67
C LYS A 140 14.56 20.99 -4.98
N SER A 141 13.40 20.45 -5.35
CA SER A 141 12.63 20.97 -6.48
C SER A 141 11.95 22.30 -6.12
N PRO A 142 11.80 23.23 -7.09
CA PRO A 142 10.86 24.33 -6.91
C PRO A 142 9.44 23.77 -6.77
N GLU A 143 8.57 24.52 -6.11
CA GLU A 143 7.14 24.21 -6.12
C GLU A 143 6.54 24.60 -7.49
N VAL A 144 5.68 23.74 -8.04
CA VAL A 144 5.08 23.94 -9.37
C VAL A 144 3.57 24.07 -9.22
N MET A 145 3.00 25.12 -9.81
CA MET A 145 1.55 25.34 -9.85
C MET A 145 0.93 24.59 -11.02
N GLY A 146 -0.18 23.91 -10.75
CA GLY A 146 -1.01 23.26 -11.76
C GLY A 146 -1.93 24.26 -12.47
N PRO A 147 -2.62 23.79 -13.52
CA PRO A 147 -3.58 24.62 -14.28
C PRO A 147 -4.73 25.19 -13.42
N ASP A 148 -5.05 24.51 -12.31
CA ASP A 148 -6.06 24.91 -11.33
C ASP A 148 -5.54 25.92 -10.29
N GLY A 149 -4.29 26.37 -10.42
CA GLY A 149 -3.63 27.30 -9.51
C GLY A 149 -3.21 26.69 -8.17
N ARG A 150 -3.21 25.35 -8.04
CA ARG A 150 -2.77 24.65 -6.83
C ARG A 150 -1.39 24.02 -7.01
N PRO A 151 -0.61 23.86 -5.93
CA PRO A 151 0.62 23.09 -5.99
C PRO A 151 0.40 21.66 -6.49
N VAL A 152 1.27 21.22 -7.41
CA VAL A 152 1.27 19.85 -7.94
C VAL A 152 2.25 18.99 -7.13
N THR A 153 1.86 17.75 -6.84
CA THR A 153 2.78 16.74 -6.29
C THR A 153 3.84 16.37 -7.32
N PRO A 154 5.13 16.62 -7.06
CA PRO A 154 6.20 16.17 -7.96
C PRO A 154 6.15 14.65 -8.13
N PHE A 155 6.45 14.13 -9.32
CA PHE A 155 6.39 12.69 -9.62
C PHE A 155 5.01 12.05 -9.35
N ALA A 156 3.92 12.82 -9.47
CA ALA A 156 2.55 12.35 -9.26
C ALA A 156 2.24 11.04 -9.99
N ALA A 157 2.67 10.88 -11.25
CA ALA A 157 2.45 9.65 -12.00
C ALA A 157 3.13 8.41 -11.37
N LEU A 158 4.35 8.57 -10.83
CA LEU A 158 5.05 7.48 -10.13
C LEU A 158 4.35 7.14 -8.81
N VAL A 159 3.92 8.17 -8.07
CA VAL A 159 3.13 8.00 -6.83
C VAL A 159 1.85 7.20 -7.13
N ASP A 160 1.14 7.57 -8.19
CA ASP A 160 -0.12 6.92 -8.61
C ASP A 160 0.12 5.47 -9.03
N GLN A 161 1.17 5.21 -9.82
CA GLN A 161 1.57 3.87 -10.21
C GLN A 161 1.92 2.95 -9.03
N LEU A 162 2.44 3.50 -7.93
CA LEU A 162 2.87 2.79 -6.72
C LEU A 162 1.78 2.72 -5.64
N ASN A 163 0.67 3.43 -5.80
CA ASN A 163 -0.38 3.47 -4.80
C ASN A 163 -1.23 2.19 -4.87
N PRO A 164 -1.21 1.31 -3.84
CA PRO A 164 -1.96 0.07 -3.87
C PRO A 164 -3.48 0.31 -3.94
N LEU A 165 -3.97 1.45 -3.46
CA LEU A 165 -5.40 1.79 -3.49
C LEU A 165 -5.90 1.92 -4.93
N GLU A 166 -5.12 2.51 -5.82
CA GLU A 166 -5.53 2.70 -7.23
C GLU A 166 -5.64 1.38 -7.99
N ALA A 167 -4.72 0.44 -7.72
CA ALA A 167 -4.74 -0.87 -8.35
C ALA A 167 -5.92 -1.72 -7.87
N VAL A 168 -6.21 -1.70 -6.56
CA VAL A 168 -7.38 -2.37 -6.00
C VAL A 168 -8.67 -1.75 -6.54
N THR A 169 -8.76 -0.41 -6.60
CA THR A 169 -9.93 0.28 -7.15
C THR A 169 -10.15 -0.01 -8.63
N ALA A 170 -9.09 -0.05 -9.42
CA ALA A 170 -9.18 -0.48 -10.82
C ALA A 170 -9.70 -1.92 -10.93
N ALA A 171 -9.12 -2.86 -10.18
CA ALA A 171 -9.51 -4.27 -10.22
C ALA A 171 -10.94 -4.52 -9.73
N ALA A 172 -11.41 -3.78 -8.72
CA ALA A 172 -12.79 -3.86 -8.22
C ALA A 172 -13.85 -3.47 -9.27
N ASN A 173 -13.46 -2.67 -10.27
CA ASN A 173 -14.30 -2.22 -11.37
C ASN A 173 -14.09 -3.03 -12.66
N ALA A 174 -13.18 -4.01 -12.65
CA ALA A 174 -12.90 -4.82 -13.83
C ALA A 174 -13.99 -5.89 -14.03
N PRO A 175 -14.52 -6.07 -15.26
CA PRO A 175 -15.61 -6.99 -15.53
C PRO A 175 -15.21 -8.47 -15.44
N ASP A 176 -13.93 -8.78 -15.60
CA ASP A 176 -13.37 -10.13 -15.61
C ASP A 176 -12.62 -10.49 -14.31
N LEU A 177 -12.76 -9.68 -13.26
CA LEU A 177 -12.18 -9.93 -11.95
C LEU A 177 -12.52 -11.34 -11.44
N ARG A 178 -11.50 -12.13 -11.13
CA ARG A 178 -11.67 -13.48 -10.62
C ARG A 178 -10.54 -13.90 -9.69
N LYS A 179 -10.87 -14.78 -8.74
CA LYS A 179 -9.88 -15.47 -7.90
C LYS A 179 -9.28 -16.64 -8.69
N LEU A 180 -7.95 -16.72 -8.74
CA LEU A 180 -7.22 -17.83 -9.35
C LEU A 180 -6.94 -18.97 -8.35
N GLY A 181 -6.73 -18.64 -7.08
CA GLY A 181 -6.51 -19.65 -6.05
C GLY A 181 -5.80 -19.11 -4.83
N GLU A 182 -5.33 -20.02 -4.00
CA GLU A 182 -4.38 -19.73 -2.92
C GLU A 182 -2.98 -20.13 -3.34
N GLU A 183 -2.01 -19.30 -2.99
CA GLU A 183 -0.61 -19.48 -3.36
C GLU A 183 0.32 -19.17 -2.18
N LYS A 184 1.57 -19.64 -2.27
CA LYS A 184 2.62 -19.28 -1.32
C LYS A 184 3.47 -18.16 -1.90
N LEU A 185 3.54 -17.04 -1.18
CA LEU A 185 4.44 -15.94 -1.46
C LEU A 185 5.44 -15.81 -0.32
N GLY A 186 6.62 -16.42 -0.52
CA GLY A 186 7.55 -16.69 0.59
C GLY A 186 6.90 -17.60 1.63
N ASP A 187 6.92 -17.19 2.89
CA ASP A 187 6.30 -17.94 3.99
C ASP A 187 4.80 -17.66 4.15
N SER A 188 4.27 -16.63 3.48
CA SER A 188 2.88 -16.19 3.58
C SER A 188 1.96 -16.97 2.63
N THR A 189 0.78 -17.35 3.12
CA THR A 189 -0.33 -17.79 2.24
C THR A 189 -1.08 -16.55 1.76
N VAL A 190 -1.36 -16.49 0.46
CA VAL A 190 -2.06 -15.38 -0.18
C VAL A 190 -3.17 -15.89 -1.10
N GLU A 191 -4.23 -15.10 -1.26
CA GLU A 191 -5.24 -15.29 -2.30
C GLU A 191 -4.81 -14.52 -3.55
N HIS A 192 -4.76 -15.19 -4.69
CA HIS A 192 -4.38 -14.61 -5.97
C HIS A 192 -5.63 -14.27 -6.79
N TYR A 193 -5.71 -13.02 -7.25
CA TYR A 193 -6.76 -12.49 -8.11
C TYR A 193 -6.16 -11.94 -9.40
N THR A 194 -6.93 -12.03 -10.48
CA THR A 194 -6.54 -11.46 -11.77
C THR A 194 -7.69 -10.64 -12.35
N ALA A 195 -7.35 -9.59 -13.08
CA ALA A 195 -8.28 -8.69 -13.76
C ALA A 195 -7.63 -8.08 -15.01
N SER A 196 -8.42 -7.83 -16.05
CA SER A 196 -7.99 -7.16 -17.27
C SER A 196 -8.88 -5.97 -17.58
N LEU A 197 -8.27 -4.85 -17.95
CA LEU A 197 -9.00 -3.62 -18.27
C LEU A 197 -8.19 -2.74 -19.22
N SER A 198 -8.86 -1.85 -19.94
CA SER A 198 -8.13 -0.89 -20.75
C SER A 198 -7.38 0.12 -19.88
N VAL A 199 -6.33 0.73 -20.42
CA VAL A 199 -5.62 1.84 -19.75
C VAL A 199 -6.59 2.99 -19.43
N ALA A 200 -7.56 3.23 -20.32
CA ALA A 200 -8.59 4.25 -20.11
C ALA A 200 -9.52 3.90 -18.94
N ASP A 201 -9.96 2.64 -18.84
CA ASP A 201 -10.81 2.18 -17.73
C ASP A 201 -10.06 2.21 -16.40
N TYR A 202 -8.76 1.84 -16.40
CA TYR A 202 -7.91 1.94 -15.23
C TYR A 202 -7.87 3.37 -14.69
N ALA A 203 -7.65 4.35 -15.58
CA ALA A 203 -7.63 5.76 -15.19
C ALA A 203 -9.03 6.26 -14.79
N ALA A 204 -10.08 5.85 -15.50
CA ALA A 204 -11.46 6.25 -15.22
C ALA A 204 -11.94 5.78 -13.83
N ALA A 205 -11.53 4.59 -13.39
CA ALA A 205 -11.84 4.07 -12.07
C ALA A 205 -11.36 5.00 -10.93
N GLN A 206 -10.34 5.82 -11.18
CA GLN A 206 -9.74 6.71 -10.18
C GLN A 206 -10.46 8.05 -10.02
N GLN A 207 -11.65 8.23 -10.60
CA GLN A 207 -12.40 9.49 -10.58
C GLN A 207 -12.67 10.06 -9.17
N ASN A 208 -12.71 9.18 -8.15
CA ASN A 208 -12.91 9.56 -6.75
C ASN A 208 -11.61 9.76 -5.97
N LEU A 209 -10.47 9.37 -6.54
CA LEU A 209 -9.16 9.40 -5.90
C LEU A 209 -8.25 10.49 -6.48
N LEU A 210 -8.37 10.75 -7.79
CA LEU A 210 -7.46 11.59 -8.55
C LEU A 210 -8.21 12.71 -9.30
N THR A 211 -7.54 13.85 -9.47
CA THR A 211 -8.01 14.91 -10.35
C THR A 211 -7.96 14.47 -11.82
N ALA A 212 -8.66 15.17 -12.71
CA ALA A 212 -8.65 14.86 -14.15
C ALA A 212 -7.23 14.83 -14.72
N ASP A 213 -6.42 15.86 -14.47
CA ASP A 213 -5.04 15.93 -14.94
C ASP A 213 -4.17 14.76 -14.44
N ARG A 214 -4.37 14.31 -13.20
CA ARG A 214 -3.67 13.14 -12.66
C ARG A 214 -4.10 11.84 -13.34
N ARG A 215 -5.41 11.68 -13.62
CA ARG A 215 -5.92 10.53 -14.39
C ARG A 215 -5.36 10.49 -15.79
N ASP A 216 -5.28 11.65 -16.45
CA ASP A 216 -4.69 11.76 -17.80
C ASP A 216 -3.19 11.45 -17.77
N SER A 217 -2.45 11.95 -16.77
CA SER A 217 -1.04 11.65 -16.59
C SER A 217 -0.78 10.16 -16.32
N LEU A 218 -1.62 9.53 -15.49
CA LEU A 218 -1.58 8.10 -15.20
C LEU A 218 -1.87 7.26 -16.44
N ALA A 219 -2.92 7.60 -17.20
CA ALA A 219 -3.25 6.95 -18.46
C ALA A 219 -2.11 7.08 -19.48
N ALA A 220 -1.54 8.28 -19.63
CA ALA A 220 -0.41 8.50 -20.53
C ALA A 220 0.82 7.70 -20.13
N THR A 221 1.08 7.55 -18.83
CA THR A 221 2.22 6.79 -18.31
C THR A 221 2.04 5.29 -18.51
N LEU A 222 0.86 4.74 -18.21
CA LEU A 222 0.57 3.32 -18.40
C LEU A 222 0.36 2.93 -19.87
N GLY A 223 -0.06 3.88 -20.71
CA GLY A 223 -0.25 3.70 -22.15
C GLY A 223 1.01 3.94 -22.99
N GLN A 224 2.16 4.21 -22.36
CA GLN A 224 3.42 4.34 -23.09
C GLN A 224 3.70 3.09 -23.93
N GLY A 225 4.43 3.27 -25.03
CA GLY A 225 4.76 2.16 -25.91
C GLY A 225 3.57 1.56 -26.68
N GLY A 226 2.40 2.20 -26.65
CA GLY A 226 1.20 1.70 -27.33
C GLY A 226 0.46 0.61 -26.57
N VAL A 227 0.69 0.50 -25.25
CA VAL A 227 -0.10 -0.38 -24.38
C VAL A 227 -1.52 0.18 -24.27
N THR A 228 -2.52 -0.65 -24.54
CA THR A 228 -3.94 -0.27 -24.47
C THR A 228 -4.72 -1.04 -23.42
N THR A 229 -4.24 -2.25 -23.07
CA THR A 229 -4.85 -3.16 -22.10
C THR A 229 -3.83 -3.49 -21.03
N LEU A 230 -4.28 -3.50 -19.77
CA LEU A 230 -3.50 -3.89 -18.61
C LEU A 230 -4.07 -5.20 -18.06
N ASN A 231 -3.16 -6.12 -17.72
CA ASN A 231 -3.44 -7.28 -16.90
C ASN A 231 -2.90 -7.00 -15.50
N LEU A 232 -3.76 -7.17 -14.51
CA LEU A 232 -3.44 -7.01 -13.09
C LEU A 232 -3.49 -8.38 -12.42
N ASP A 233 -2.42 -8.74 -11.73
CA ASP A 233 -2.38 -9.85 -10.79
C ASP A 233 -2.15 -9.30 -9.39
N LEU A 234 -3.04 -9.67 -8.48
CA LEU A 234 -3.14 -9.11 -7.13
C LEU A 234 -3.05 -10.26 -6.12
N TRP A 235 -2.05 -10.21 -5.25
CA TRP A 235 -1.92 -11.16 -4.14
C TRP A 235 -2.32 -10.47 -2.84
N LEU A 236 -3.38 -10.96 -2.22
CA LEU A 236 -3.90 -10.45 -0.96
C LEU A 236 -3.62 -11.41 0.17
N ASN A 237 -3.19 -10.88 1.32
CA ASN A 237 -3.00 -11.69 2.52
C ASN A 237 -4.33 -11.96 3.25
N ASP A 238 -4.25 -12.68 4.36
CA ASP A 238 -5.39 -13.01 5.22
C ASP A 238 -6.10 -11.79 5.84
N LYS A 239 -5.53 -10.59 5.73
CA LYS A 239 -6.10 -9.31 6.18
C LYS A 239 -6.64 -8.46 5.03
N ASP A 240 -6.81 -9.05 3.84
CA ASP A 240 -7.19 -8.36 2.60
C ASP A 240 -6.23 -7.21 2.24
N GLN A 241 -4.95 -7.29 2.62
CA GLN A 241 -3.94 -6.33 2.21
C GLN A 241 -3.29 -6.80 0.91
N LEU A 242 -3.23 -5.92 -0.10
CA LEU A 242 -2.49 -6.17 -1.34
C LEU A 242 -0.98 -6.23 -1.05
N VAL A 243 -0.41 -7.42 -0.91
CA VAL A 243 1.00 -7.61 -0.58
C VAL A 243 1.90 -7.69 -1.82
N GLN A 244 1.34 -8.00 -2.98
CA GLN A 244 2.03 -7.89 -4.26
C GLN A 244 1.05 -7.50 -5.35
N LEU A 245 1.50 -6.61 -6.23
CA LEU A 245 0.86 -6.24 -7.48
C LEU A 245 1.82 -6.60 -8.61
N GLN A 246 1.32 -7.31 -9.61
CA GLN A 246 1.92 -7.34 -10.93
C GLN A 246 0.96 -6.67 -11.90
N ARG A 247 1.51 -5.74 -12.69
CA ARG A 247 0.77 -4.99 -13.71
C ARG A 247 1.57 -5.07 -15.00
N GLY A 248 0.98 -5.67 -16.02
CA GLY A 248 1.64 -5.81 -17.32
C GLY A 248 0.71 -5.49 -18.49
N GLY A 249 1.29 -5.32 -19.67
CA GLY A 249 0.53 -5.10 -20.90
C GLY A 249 1.43 -5.07 -22.13
N THR A 250 0.94 -5.60 -23.25
CA THR A 250 1.68 -5.61 -24.51
C THR A 250 1.39 -4.34 -25.32
N GLY A 251 2.45 -3.67 -25.76
CA GLY A 251 2.39 -2.50 -26.62
C GLY A 251 3.09 -2.72 -27.96
N THR A 252 2.93 -1.76 -28.88
CA THR A 252 3.59 -1.79 -30.19
C THR A 252 5.10 -1.58 -30.13
N LYS A 253 5.60 -1.03 -29.02
CA LYS A 253 7.05 -0.78 -28.80
C LYS A 253 7.70 -1.79 -27.86
N GLY A 254 6.94 -2.72 -27.30
CA GLY A 254 7.39 -3.70 -26.30
C GLY A 254 6.37 -3.84 -25.16
N ASP A 255 6.73 -4.65 -24.17
CA ASP A 255 5.86 -4.95 -23.04
C ASP A 255 6.12 -4.01 -21.85
N LEU A 256 5.04 -3.60 -21.19
CA LEU A 256 5.08 -3.06 -19.84
C LEU A 256 5.06 -4.25 -18.86
N ASP A 257 6.00 -4.28 -17.93
CA ASP A 257 6.00 -5.25 -16.82
C ASP A 257 6.39 -4.54 -15.52
N GLN A 258 5.49 -4.54 -14.55
CA GLN A 258 5.67 -3.84 -13.29
C GLN A 258 5.31 -4.77 -12.14
N VAL A 259 6.25 -4.96 -11.22
CA VAL A 259 6.02 -5.70 -9.98
C VAL A 259 6.25 -4.75 -8.81
N ILE A 260 5.29 -4.68 -7.91
CA ILE A 260 5.36 -3.93 -6.65
C ILE A 260 5.05 -4.90 -5.51
N GLN A 261 5.89 -4.94 -4.49
CA GLN A 261 5.64 -5.69 -3.26
C GLN A 261 5.42 -4.71 -2.12
N TYR A 262 4.44 -4.99 -1.26
CA TYR A 262 4.05 -4.12 -0.16
C TYR A 262 4.18 -4.83 1.18
N SER A 263 4.57 -4.07 2.20
CA SER A 263 4.71 -4.55 3.57
C SER A 263 4.49 -3.42 4.58
N GLU A 264 4.46 -3.74 5.87
CA GLU A 264 4.38 -2.76 6.97
C GLU A 264 3.29 -1.69 6.75
N PHE A 265 2.05 -2.14 6.53
CA PHE A 265 0.90 -1.26 6.37
C PHE A 265 0.57 -0.47 7.63
N GLY A 266 0.22 0.81 7.46
CA GLY A 266 -0.12 1.71 8.56
C GLY A 266 1.08 2.13 9.40
N GLY A 267 0.80 2.60 10.62
CA GLY A 267 1.81 3.07 11.57
C GLY A 267 2.26 4.52 11.36
N ASN A 268 3.21 4.96 12.18
CA ASN A 268 3.70 6.34 12.17
C ASN A 268 4.64 6.59 11.00
N LEU A 269 4.56 7.80 10.43
CA LEU A 269 5.47 8.28 9.41
C LEU A 269 6.79 8.78 10.05
N ALA A 270 7.92 8.30 9.54
CA ALA A 270 9.25 8.70 9.98
C ALA A 270 10.11 9.32 8.86
N VAL A 271 9.47 9.79 7.78
CA VAL A 271 10.17 10.48 6.68
C VAL A 271 10.28 11.97 7.03
N GLN A 272 11.48 12.52 6.93
CA GLN A 272 11.78 13.92 7.20
C GLN A 272 12.43 14.59 6.00
N ALA A 273 12.26 15.90 5.88
CA ALA A 273 13.02 16.68 4.91
C ALA A 273 14.52 16.57 5.21
N PRO A 274 15.38 16.53 4.19
CA PRO A 274 16.81 16.74 4.39
C PRO A 274 17.10 18.06 5.09
N ALA A 275 18.24 18.13 5.79
CA ALA A 275 18.65 19.35 6.46
C ALA A 275 18.87 20.49 5.46
N GLU A 276 18.37 21.69 5.77
CA GLU A 276 18.51 22.86 4.88
C GLU A 276 19.98 23.20 4.59
N SER A 277 20.86 23.03 5.58
CA SER A 277 22.30 23.21 5.42
C SER A 277 22.89 22.29 4.34
N ASP A 278 22.34 21.08 4.19
CA ASP A 278 22.77 20.05 3.24
C ASP A 278 21.92 20.02 1.96
N THR A 279 21.02 20.99 1.80
CA THR A 279 20.11 21.08 0.66
C THR A 279 20.41 22.31 -0.17
N GLN A 280 20.51 22.13 -1.48
CA GLN A 280 20.50 23.20 -2.46
C GLN A 280 19.05 23.55 -2.78
N GLY A 281 18.68 24.82 -2.60
CA GLY A 281 17.36 25.31 -2.97
C GLY A 281 17.14 25.25 -4.49
N GLY A 282 15.91 24.93 -4.90
CA GLY A 282 15.49 25.14 -6.28
C GLY A 282 15.48 26.63 -6.56
N GLY A 283 16.35 27.10 -7.45
CA GLY A 283 16.39 28.50 -7.84
C GLY A 283 15.02 28.94 -8.39
N SER A 284 14.55 30.08 -7.91
CA SER A 284 13.53 30.89 -8.58
C SER A 284 14.11 31.58 -9.80
#